data_AF-A0A2G8SJM7-F1
#
_entry.id   AF-A0A2G8SJM7-F1
#
_cell.length_a   1.000
_cell.length_b   1.000
_cell.length_c   1.000
_cell.angle_alpha   90.00
_cell.angle_beta   90.00
_cell.angle_gamma   90.00
#
_symmetry.space_group_name_H-M   'P 1'
#
loop_
_entity.id
_entity.type
_entity.pdbx_description
1 polymer ?
#
loop_
_entity_poly.entity_id
_entity_poly.type
_entity_poly.pdbx_seq_one_letter_code
_entity_poly.pdbx_strand_id
1 'polypeptide(L)'
;MRITLAAGLFAIGVELPQSYLADHAKGLLVMVVPTMAFGWLVVAAIIFVVFPNLNFTSSMVVAACLTPTDPIISAAIVGGRFATKHVPLNLRRVLSAESAANDGLAYPFLSISIYLTIESSKRVAIGEWFLVGWLYQVILGTVLGAVLGE
;
A
#
# COMPACT_ATOMS: atom_id res chain seq x y z
N MET A 1 15.07 10.55 -2.12
CA MET A 1 14.16 9.41 -2.34
C MET A 1 12.95 9.44 -1.40
N ARG A 2 13.11 9.44 -0.06
CA ARG A 2 11.94 9.49 0.87
C ARG A 2 11.03 10.72 0.69
N ILE A 3 11.62 11.90 0.53
CA ILE A 3 10.88 13.16 0.27
C ILE A 3 10.13 13.09 -1.06
N THR A 4 10.71 12.43 -2.07
CA THR A 4 10.12 12.30 -3.41
C THR A 4 8.85 11.43 -3.39
N LEU A 5 8.90 10.29 -2.68
CA LEU A 5 7.73 9.42 -2.49
C LEU A 5 6.63 10.12 -1.69
N ALA A 6 7.00 10.80 -0.60
CA ALA A 6 6.05 11.57 0.19
C ALA A 6 5.38 12.69 -0.62
N ALA A 7 6.17 13.44 -1.41
CA ALA A 7 5.65 14.49 -2.28
C ALA A 7 4.76 13.94 -3.41
N GLY A 8 5.13 12.79 -4.00
CA GLY A 8 4.33 12.14 -5.04
C GLY A 8 2.99 11.64 -4.51
N LEU A 9 2.98 10.96 -3.36
CA LEU A 9 1.75 10.49 -2.72
C LEU A 9 0.86 11.66 -2.29
N PHE A 10 1.46 12.72 -1.74
CA PHE A 10 0.74 13.94 -1.38
C PHE A 10 0.12 14.63 -2.61
N ALA A 11 0.87 14.74 -3.72
CA ALA A 11 0.36 15.32 -4.96
C ALA A 11 -0.86 14.56 -5.50
N ILE A 12 -0.82 13.22 -5.48
CA ILE A 12 -1.96 12.38 -5.89
C ILE A 12 -3.15 12.58 -4.95
N GLY A 13 -2.91 12.73 -3.64
CA GLY A 13 -3.94 13.05 -2.67
C GLY A 13 -4.65 14.38 -2.94
N VAL A 14 -3.89 15.41 -3.33
CA VAL A 14 -4.43 16.75 -3.66
C VAL A 14 -5.16 16.77 -5.02
N GLU A 15 -4.75 15.93 -5.97
CA GLU A 15 -5.41 15.83 -7.29
C GLU A 15 -6.77 15.11 -7.23
N LEU A 16 -7.00 14.26 -6.21
CA LEU A 16 -8.26 13.58 -6.00
C LEU A 16 -9.29 14.52 -5.33
N PRO A 17 -10.58 14.47 -5.74
CA PRO A 17 -11.62 15.24 -5.05
C PRO A 17 -11.72 14.84 -3.58
N GLN A 18 -11.87 15.80 -2.66
CA GLN A 18 -11.83 15.60 -1.19
C GLN A 18 -12.74 14.46 -0.67
N SER A 19 -13.88 14.17 -1.32
CA SER A 19 -14.78 13.09 -0.91
C SER A 19 -14.59 11.77 -1.69
N TYR A 20 -13.86 11.77 -2.80
CA TYR A 20 -13.87 10.64 -3.74
C TYR A 20 -13.38 9.34 -3.10
N LEU A 21 -12.31 9.44 -2.32
CA LEU A 21 -11.74 8.33 -1.55
C LEU A 21 -12.72 7.84 -0.48
N ALA A 22 -13.42 8.73 0.22
CA ALA A 22 -14.40 8.35 1.24
C ALA A 22 -15.64 7.67 0.62
N ASP A 23 -16.15 8.23 -0.48
CA ASP A 23 -17.33 7.74 -1.19
C ASP A 23 -17.10 6.34 -1.80
N HIS A 24 -15.87 6.05 -2.22
CA HIS A 24 -15.51 4.78 -2.86
C HIS A 24 -14.59 3.89 -2.00
N ALA A 25 -14.32 4.27 -0.74
CA ALA A 25 -13.38 3.60 0.15
C ALA A 25 -13.67 2.10 0.26
N LYS A 26 -14.95 1.76 0.42
CA LYS A 26 -15.37 0.36 0.61
C LYS A 26 -15.07 -0.48 -0.63
N GLY A 27 -15.38 0.03 -1.82
CA GLY A 27 -15.09 -0.65 -3.08
C GLY A 27 -13.59 -0.80 -3.33
N LEU A 28 -12.85 0.29 -3.07
CA LEU A 28 -11.40 0.32 -3.23
C LEU A 28 -10.71 -0.67 -2.28
N LEU A 29 -11.07 -0.67 -0.99
CA LEU A 29 -10.50 -1.56 0.01
C LEU A 29 -10.83 -3.03 -0.25
N VAL A 30 -12.08 -3.34 -0.64
CA VAL A 30 -12.51 -4.71 -0.95
C VAL A 30 -11.79 -5.25 -2.19
N MET A 31 -11.39 -4.40 -3.13
CA MET A 31 -10.60 -4.80 -4.28
C MET A 31 -9.11 -4.92 -3.94
N VAL A 32 -8.55 -3.89 -3.31
CA VAL A 32 -7.12 -3.74 -3.06
C VAL A 32 -6.62 -4.76 -2.04
N VAL A 33 -7.22 -4.82 -0.86
CA VAL A 33 -6.68 -5.60 0.27
C VAL A 33 -6.59 -7.10 -0.06
N PRO A 34 -7.64 -7.75 -0.61
CA PRO A 34 -7.55 -9.16 -0.97
C PRO A 34 -6.56 -9.43 -2.10
N THR A 35 -6.50 -8.54 -3.09
CA THR A 35 -5.58 -8.69 -4.23
C THR A 35 -4.12 -8.57 -3.78
N MET A 36 -3.82 -7.59 -2.93
CA MET A 36 -2.50 -7.43 -2.30
C MET A 36 -2.15 -8.64 -1.43
N ALA A 37 -3.07 -9.10 -0.57
CA ALA A 37 -2.83 -10.24 0.32
C ALA A 37 -2.56 -11.53 -0.47
N PHE A 38 -3.34 -11.80 -1.52
CA PHE A 38 -3.14 -12.95 -2.38
C PHE A 38 -1.81 -12.85 -3.14
N GLY A 39 -1.53 -11.72 -3.78
CA GLY A 39 -0.29 -11.47 -4.49
C GLY A 39 0.93 -11.63 -3.57
N TRP A 40 0.88 -11.06 -2.37
CA TRP A 40 1.91 -11.18 -1.35
C TRP A 40 2.23 -12.63 -1.00
N LEU A 41 1.21 -13.45 -0.73
CA LEU A 41 1.40 -14.87 -0.39
C LEU A 41 1.93 -15.69 -1.57
N VAL A 42 1.41 -15.46 -2.78
CA VAL A 42 1.85 -16.15 -3.99
C VAL A 42 3.31 -15.82 -4.30
N VAL A 43 3.68 -14.54 -4.26
CA VAL A 43 5.06 -14.10 -4.50
C VAL A 43 5.99 -14.64 -3.42
N ALA A 44 5.58 -14.62 -2.14
CA ALA A 44 6.37 -15.20 -1.05
C ALA A 44 6.62 -16.71 -1.26
N ALA A 45 5.59 -17.45 -1.69
CA ALA A 45 5.72 -18.88 -2.01
C ALA A 45 6.67 -19.13 -3.19
N ILE A 46 6.58 -18.33 -4.25
CA ILE A 46 7.49 -18.41 -5.41
C ILE A 46 8.93 -18.13 -4.97
N ILE A 47 9.17 -17.05 -4.21
CA ILE A 47 10.51 -16.70 -3.71
C ILE A 47 11.07 -17.81 -2.84
N PHE A 48 10.25 -18.39 -1.96
CA PHE A 48 10.67 -19.51 -1.11
C PHE A 48 11.10 -20.75 -1.90
N VAL A 49 10.42 -21.06 -3.02
CA VAL A 49 10.79 -22.18 -3.89
C VAL A 49 12.03 -21.89 -4.73
N VAL A 50 12.15 -20.67 -5.25
CA VAL A 50 13.27 -20.27 -6.13
C VAL A 50 14.56 -20.07 -5.35
N PHE A 51 14.47 -19.58 -4.11
CA PHE A 51 15.62 -19.27 -3.26
C PHE A 51 15.63 -20.18 -2.01
N PRO A 52 16.20 -21.40 -2.12
CA PRO A 52 16.17 -22.38 -1.02
C PRO A 52 16.97 -21.96 0.22
N ASN A 53 17.81 -20.93 0.11
CA ASN A 53 18.56 -20.36 1.22
C ASN A 53 17.74 -19.36 2.07
N LEU A 54 16.53 -19.00 1.64
CA LEU A 54 15.67 -18.05 2.35
C LEU A 54 14.61 -18.78 3.17
N ASN A 55 14.43 -18.34 4.41
CA ASN A 55 13.31 -18.76 5.24
C ASN A 55 12.00 -18.15 4.70
N PHE A 56 10.87 -18.81 4.95
CA PHE A 56 9.56 -18.34 4.48
C PHE A 56 9.23 -16.91 4.98
N THR A 57 9.66 -16.54 6.18
CA THR A 57 9.50 -15.17 6.72
C THR A 57 10.32 -14.14 5.96
N SER A 58 11.56 -14.46 5.60
CA SER A 58 12.39 -13.61 4.73
C SER A 58 11.76 -13.46 3.34
N SER A 59 11.18 -14.53 2.78
CA SER A 59 10.45 -14.47 1.51
C SER A 59 9.21 -13.59 1.59
N MET A 60 8.50 -13.60 2.73
CA MET A 60 7.37 -12.69 3.00
C MET A 60 7.81 -11.22 3.05
N VAL A 61 8.97 -10.92 3.65
CA VAL A 61 9.52 -9.55 3.66
C VAL A 61 9.82 -9.07 2.24
N VAL A 62 10.48 -9.90 1.43
CA VAL A 62 10.77 -9.55 0.04
C VAL A 62 9.46 -9.37 -0.75
N ALA A 63 8.52 -10.31 -0.62
CA ALA A 63 7.23 -10.21 -1.29
C ALA A 63 6.45 -8.93 -0.90
N ALA A 64 6.51 -8.51 0.37
CA ALA A 64 5.85 -7.30 0.83
C ALA A 64 6.38 -6.05 0.11
N CYS A 65 7.69 -6.01 -0.19
CA CYS A 65 8.29 -4.94 -0.99
C CYS A 65 7.87 -4.94 -2.46
N LEU A 66 7.41 -6.08 -2.99
CA LEU A 66 6.92 -6.21 -4.37
C LEU A 66 5.40 -6.02 -4.49
N THR A 67 4.68 -6.00 -3.37
CA THR A 67 3.21 -5.93 -3.33
C THR A 67 2.64 -4.57 -3.74
N PRO A 68 3.17 -3.40 -3.30
CA PRO A 68 2.64 -2.12 -3.73
C PRO A 68 2.86 -1.90 -5.23
N THR A 69 1.84 -1.36 -5.90
CA THR A 69 1.90 -1.00 -7.32
C THR A 69 2.25 0.47 -7.46
N ASP A 70 3.28 0.78 -8.26
CA ASP A 70 3.89 2.11 -8.30
C ASP A 70 2.89 3.23 -8.71
N PRO A 71 2.57 4.18 -7.80
CA PRO A 71 1.71 5.31 -8.12
C PRO A 71 2.35 6.30 -9.08
N ILE A 72 3.68 6.35 -9.20
CA ILE A 72 4.39 7.24 -10.13
C ILE A 72 4.12 6.81 -11.57
N ILE A 73 4.20 5.50 -11.85
CA ILE A 73 3.90 4.97 -13.18
C ILE A 73 2.41 5.15 -13.49
N SER A 74 1.54 4.88 -12.52
CA SER A 74 0.11 5.13 -12.69
C SER A 74 -0.17 6.60 -13.00
N ALA A 75 0.40 7.53 -12.23
CA ALA A 75 0.28 8.97 -12.44
C ALA A 75 0.80 9.42 -13.82
N ALA A 76 1.86 8.78 -14.35
CA ALA A 76 2.35 9.05 -15.70
C ALA A 76 1.37 8.56 -16.79
N ILE A 77 0.62 7.48 -16.55
CA ILE A 77 -0.38 6.92 -17.48
C ILE A 77 -1.70 7.70 -17.45
N VAL A 78 -2.14 8.15 -16.27
CA VAL A 78 -3.36 8.96 -16.12
C VAL A 78 -3.12 10.47 -16.28
N GLY A 79 -1.86 10.90 -16.23
CA GLY A 79 -1.42 12.28 -16.37
C GLY A 79 -1.19 12.75 -17.82
N GLY A 80 -1.23 14.07 -18.02
CA GLY A 80 -0.86 14.70 -19.29
C GLY A 80 -1.97 14.79 -20.35
N ARG A 81 -1.63 15.44 -21.47
CA ARG A 81 -2.59 15.77 -22.56
C ARG A 81 -3.10 14.52 -23.28
N PHE A 82 -2.28 13.48 -23.39
CA PHE A 82 -2.65 12.24 -24.07
C PHE A 82 -3.68 11.45 -23.25
N ALA A 83 -3.42 11.23 -21.97
CA ALA A 83 -4.34 10.54 -21.07
C ALA A 83 -5.66 11.29 -20.92
N THR A 84 -5.62 12.63 -20.81
CA THR A 84 -6.83 13.46 -20.73
C THR A 84 -7.73 13.34 -21.96
N LYS A 85 -7.13 13.06 -23.13
CA LYS A 85 -7.85 12.93 -24.40
C LYS A 85 -8.42 11.52 -24.63
N HIS A 86 -7.76 10.49 -24.11
CA HIS A 86 -8.10 9.09 -24.42
C HIS A 86 -8.63 8.28 -23.22
N VAL A 87 -8.45 8.76 -21.99
CA VAL A 87 -8.85 8.06 -20.77
C VAL A 87 -9.97 8.84 -20.06
N PRO A 88 -11.14 8.21 -19.85
CA PRO A 88 -12.25 8.82 -19.11
C PRO A 88 -11.84 9.30 -17.72
N LEU A 89 -12.40 10.42 -17.28
CA LEU A 89 -12.04 11.05 -15.99
C LEU A 89 -12.29 10.13 -14.79
N ASN A 90 -13.38 9.36 -14.82
CA ASN A 90 -13.70 8.38 -13.79
C ASN A 90 -12.63 7.29 -13.69
N LEU A 91 -12.14 6.76 -14.81
CA LEU A 91 -11.11 5.72 -14.80
C LEU A 91 -9.78 6.27 -14.26
N ARG A 92 -9.43 7.51 -14.62
CA ARG A 92 -8.24 8.18 -14.08
C ARG A 92 -8.28 8.32 -12.57
N ARG A 93 -9.42 8.74 -12.02
CA ARG A 93 -9.61 8.86 -10.56
C ARG A 93 -9.53 7.52 -9.85
N VAL A 94 -10.15 6.47 -10.40
CA VAL A 94 -10.05 5.11 -9.83
C VAL A 94 -8.60 4.62 -9.82
N LEU A 95 -7.88 4.74 -10.93
CA LEU A 95 -6.48 4.29 -11.04
C LEU A 95 -5.56 5.06 -10.09
N SER A 96 -5.72 6.38 -9.97
CA SER A 96 -4.98 7.19 -9.00
C SER A 96 -5.30 6.79 -7.56
N ALA A 97 -6.58 6.58 -7.23
CA ALA A 97 -7.01 6.18 -5.90
C ALA A 97 -6.51 4.76 -5.54
N GLU A 98 -6.59 3.81 -6.47
CA GLU A 98 -6.08 2.44 -6.31
C GLU A 98 -4.59 2.45 -6.04
N SER A 99 -3.83 3.20 -6.83
CA SER A 99 -2.37 3.24 -6.70
C SER A 99 -1.93 3.89 -5.39
N ALA A 100 -2.61 4.98 -4.98
CA ALA A 100 -2.36 5.61 -3.68
C ALA A 100 -2.76 4.70 -2.49
N ALA A 101 -3.87 3.97 -2.61
CA ALA A 101 -4.31 3.03 -1.59
C ALA A 101 -3.36 1.83 -1.46
N ASN A 102 -2.86 1.30 -2.57
CA ASN A 102 -1.87 0.22 -2.56
C ASN A 102 -0.61 0.60 -1.79
N ASP A 103 -0.08 1.81 -2.02
CA ASP A 103 1.10 2.31 -1.31
C ASP A 103 0.84 2.50 0.19
N GLY A 104 -0.31 3.09 0.55
CA GLY A 104 -0.69 3.28 1.96
C GLY A 104 -0.91 1.96 2.70
N LEU A 105 -1.51 0.97 2.03
CA LEU A 105 -1.86 -0.33 2.62
C LEU A 105 -0.71 -1.34 2.59
N ALA A 106 0.42 -1.04 1.94
CA ALA A 106 1.60 -1.91 1.93
C ALA A 106 2.27 -2.00 3.31
N TYR A 107 2.17 -0.96 4.12
CA TYR A 107 2.83 -0.89 5.43
C TYR A 107 2.43 -2.05 6.38
N PRO A 108 1.14 -2.39 6.58
CA PRO A 108 0.73 -3.56 7.35
C PRO A 108 1.37 -4.88 6.89
N PHE A 109 1.49 -5.13 5.58
CA PHE A 109 2.09 -6.37 5.06
C PHE A 109 3.60 -6.43 5.30
N LEU A 110 4.29 -5.30 5.13
CA LEU A 110 5.72 -5.22 5.40
C LEU A 110 6.01 -5.37 6.90
N SER A 111 5.27 -4.65 7.75
CA SER A 111 5.48 -4.65 9.20
C SER A 111 5.23 -6.03 9.82
N ILE A 112 4.17 -6.75 9.45
CA ILE A 112 3.98 -8.13 9.97
C ILE A 112 5.12 -9.06 9.54
N SER A 113 5.60 -8.93 8.30
CA SER A 113 6.71 -9.74 7.79
C SER A 113 8.00 -9.47 8.56
N ILE A 114 8.25 -8.21 8.92
CA ILE A 114 9.41 -7.79 9.71
C ILE A 114 9.28 -8.30 11.16
N TYR A 115 8.14 -8.08 11.81
CA TYR A 115 7.92 -8.54 13.19
C TYR A 115 8.03 -10.05 13.30
N LEU A 116 7.51 -10.81 12.33
CA LEU A 116 7.67 -12.27 12.28
C LEU A 116 9.12 -12.72 12.02
N THR A 117 9.97 -11.85 11.48
CA THR A 117 11.39 -12.12 11.24
C THR A 117 12.25 -11.82 12.45
N ILE A 118 11.95 -10.73 13.18
CA ILE A 118 12.79 -10.24 14.29
C ILE A 118 12.38 -10.88 15.62
N GLU A 119 11.08 -11.08 15.86
CA GLU A 119 10.60 -11.57 17.14
C GLU A 119 10.68 -13.09 17.26
N SER A 120 11.19 -13.54 18.39
CA SER A 120 11.30 -14.97 18.71
C SER A 120 9.94 -15.64 18.95
N SER A 121 8.94 -14.87 19.37
CA SER A 121 7.59 -15.36 19.67
C SER A 121 6.57 -14.77 18.69
N LYS A 122 5.87 -15.64 17.96
CA LYS A 122 4.78 -15.25 17.04
C LYS A 122 3.69 -14.44 17.73
N ARG A 123 3.41 -14.71 19.02
CA ARG A 123 2.41 -13.98 19.78
C ARG A 123 2.83 -12.53 20.02
N VAL A 124 4.10 -12.31 20.32
CA VAL A 124 4.66 -10.96 20.52
C VAL A 124 4.66 -10.22 19.18
N ALA A 125 5.12 -10.87 18.12
CA ALA A 125 5.11 -10.31 16.75
C ALA A 125 3.73 -9.80 16.32
N ILE A 126 2.68 -10.62 16.50
CA ILE A 126 1.30 -10.25 16.14
C ILE A 126 0.78 -9.13 17.06
N GLY A 127 1.13 -9.19 18.35
CA GLY A 127 0.76 -8.15 19.32
C GLY A 127 1.35 -6.78 18.96
N GLU A 128 2.64 -6.72 18.66
CA GLU A 128 3.31 -5.50 18.22
C GLU A 128 2.81 -5.01 16.87
N TRP A 129 2.59 -5.92 15.92
CA TRP A 129 2.00 -5.56 14.63
C TRP A 129 0.63 -4.90 14.78
N PHE A 130 -0.21 -5.39 15.69
CA PHE A 130 -1.52 -4.80 15.94
C PHE A 130 -1.43 -3.47 16.72
N LEU A 131 -0.68 -3.43 17.82
CA LEU A 131 -0.57 -2.24 18.67
C LEU A 131 0.25 -1.12 18.01
N VAL A 132 1.47 -1.44 17.58
CA VAL A 132 2.38 -0.45 17.00
C VAL A 132 2.05 -0.25 15.53
N GLY A 133 1.83 -1.32 14.76
CA GLY A 133 1.56 -1.20 13.33
C GLY A 133 0.19 -0.56 13.04
N TRP A 134 -0.89 -1.13 13.55
CA TRP A 134 -2.24 -0.63 13.26
C TRP A 134 -2.64 0.58 14.12
N LEU A 135 -2.62 0.47 15.46
CA LEU A 135 -3.14 1.54 16.32
C LEU A 135 -2.25 2.79 16.28
N TYR A 136 -0.94 2.63 16.46
CA TYR A 136 -0.03 3.77 16.48
C TYR A 136 0.37 4.21 15.06
N GLN A 137 0.79 3.28 14.20
CA GLN A 137 1.24 3.54 12.82
C GLN A 137 0.13 4.15 11.95
N VAL A 138 -0.86 3.31 11.68
CA VAL A 138 -1.89 3.55 10.67
C VAL A 138 -2.98 4.49 11.19
N ILE A 139 -3.59 4.19 12.35
CA ILE A 139 -4.74 4.97 12.85
C ILE A 139 -4.30 6.37 13.25
N LEU A 140 -3.27 6.52 14.10
CA LEU A 140 -2.80 7.85 14.49
C LEU A 140 -2.30 8.66 13.29
N GLY A 141 -1.57 8.04 12.37
CA GLY A 141 -1.10 8.69 11.14
C GLY A 141 -2.25 9.18 10.26
N THR A 142 -3.30 8.37 10.10
CA THR A 142 -4.52 8.74 9.37
C THR A 142 -5.26 9.88 10.06
N VAL A 143 -5.41 9.85 11.39
CA VAL A 143 -6.07 10.91 12.16
C VAL A 143 -5.29 12.23 12.06
N LEU A 144 -3.97 12.21 12.23
CA LEU A 144 -3.14 13.41 12.09
C LEU A 144 -3.20 13.96 10.66
N GLY A 145 -3.16 13.08 9.66
CA GLY A 145 -3.29 13.44 8.26
C GLY A 145 -4.65 14.08 7.95
N ALA A 146 -5.74 13.55 8.52
CA ALA A 146 -7.07 14.14 8.39
C ALA A 146 -7.12 15.53 9.03
N VAL A 147 -6.65 15.69 10.28
CA VAL A 147 -6.68 16.99 11.01
C VAL A 147 -5.83 18.06 10.32
N LEU A 148 -4.67 17.70 9.76
CA LEU A 148 -3.80 18.65 9.07
C LEU A 148 -4.23 18.93 7.62
N GLY A 149 -5.05 18.05 7.04
CA GLY A 149 -5.52 18.11 5.66
C GLY A 149 -6.88 18.78 5.46
N GLU A 150 -7.56 19.16 6.55
CA GLU A 150 -8.74 20.04 6.52
C GLU A 150 -8.40 21.49 6.13
#